data_AF-A0A378VXG8-F1
#
_entry.id   AF-A0A378VXG8-F1
#
_cell.length_a   1.000
_cell.length_b   1.000
_cell.length_c   1.000
_cell.angle_alpha   90.00
_cell.angle_beta   90.00
_cell.angle_gamma   90.00
#
_symmetry.space_group_name_H-M   'P 1'
#
loop_
_entity.id
_entity.type
_entity.pdbx_description
1 polymer ?
#
loop_
_entity_poly.entity_id
_entity_poly.type
_entity_poly.pdbx_seq_one_letter_code
_entity_poly.pdbx_strand_id
1 'polypeptide(L)'
;MRFDSSNLRYFFFSQPLRLLSQFGYRESRNLTLWGYTVPFGIDISPVFWRYIMTQSNQNYFNLTADGIGFLNRPREVQGKRKSSNYYACTIQASRGDNGEKTRFDLRIVGGQAKELFARLLEEFPQLLSKNYRERPTVVVGFRAGDIQPLKFETNNRETGEVLETLSIDGRLLKFKFIKVDGDMWYQSSSQDETQNNPDAS
;
A
#
# COMPACT_ATOMS: atom_id res chain seq x y z
N MET A 1 22.68 62.99 -22.49
CA MET A 1 23.56 62.62 -23.63
C MET A 1 23.91 61.15 -23.45
N ARG A 2 23.64 60.29 -24.46
CA ARG A 2 23.82 58.80 -24.45
C ARG A 2 22.87 58.04 -23.48
N PHE A 3 22.14 56.96 -23.81
CA PHE A 3 22.42 55.68 -24.54
C PHE A 3 23.53 54.85 -23.84
N ASP A 4 23.52 53.52 -23.68
CA ASP A 4 22.71 52.38 -24.15
C ASP A 4 22.78 51.27 -23.05
N SER A 5 21.81 50.39 -22.67
CA SER A 5 20.96 49.38 -23.37
C SER A 5 21.44 47.92 -23.16
N SER A 6 20.80 46.94 -23.82
CA SER A 6 20.86 45.47 -23.64
C SER A 6 20.19 44.95 -22.34
N ASN A 7 19.38 43.86 -22.32
CA ASN A 7 19.10 42.84 -23.34
C ASN A 7 17.60 42.43 -23.44
N LEU A 8 17.29 41.78 -24.58
CA LEU A 8 16.01 41.31 -25.18
C LEU A 8 14.95 40.72 -24.21
N ARG A 9 13.62 40.92 -24.40
CA ARG A 9 12.69 40.45 -25.48
C ARG A 9 12.59 38.91 -25.55
N TYR A 10 11.42 38.27 -25.70
CA TYR A 10 10.49 38.35 -26.84
C TYR A 10 8.98 38.36 -26.51
N PHE A 11 8.18 38.74 -27.52
CA PHE A 11 6.72 38.93 -27.50
C PHE A 11 5.97 37.81 -28.23
N PHE A 12 4.69 37.62 -27.93
CA PHE A 12 3.70 36.86 -28.71
C PHE A 12 3.47 37.47 -30.11
N PHE A 13 3.16 36.66 -31.16
CA PHE A 13 1.92 36.78 -31.95
C PHE A 13 1.64 35.65 -33.00
N SER A 14 0.33 35.40 -33.23
CA SER A 14 -0.43 34.86 -34.39
C SER A 14 0.08 33.75 -35.36
N GLN A 15 -0.86 32.89 -35.75
CA GLN A 15 -0.84 31.98 -36.93
C GLN A 15 -0.91 32.74 -38.29
N PRO A 16 -0.82 32.02 -39.43
CA PRO A 16 -2.04 31.85 -40.26
C PRO A 16 -2.21 30.48 -40.95
N LEU A 17 -3.36 30.33 -41.66
CA LEU A 17 -3.92 29.11 -42.26
C LEU A 17 -3.84 29.09 -43.81
N ARG A 18 -3.69 27.92 -44.46
CA ARG A 18 -4.01 27.55 -45.88
C ARG A 18 -3.46 26.13 -46.20
N LEU A 19 -3.90 25.30 -47.15
CA LEU A 19 -5.18 24.83 -47.77
C LEU A 19 -4.79 24.01 -49.03
N LEU A 20 -5.38 22.81 -49.24
CA LEU A 20 -5.41 22.01 -50.52
C LEU A 20 -4.07 21.39 -51.02
N SER A 21 -4.01 20.27 -51.76
CA SER A 21 -5.02 19.36 -52.39
C SER A 21 -4.50 17.92 -52.66
N GLN A 22 -5.43 16.96 -52.78
CA GLN A 22 -5.43 15.66 -53.52
C GLN A 22 -4.12 15.07 -54.10
N PHE A 23 -3.90 13.75 -53.92
CA PHE A 23 -3.63 12.80 -55.03
C PHE A 23 -3.71 11.30 -54.60
N GLY A 24 -4.31 10.46 -55.45
CA GLY A 24 -3.89 9.07 -55.77
C GLY A 24 -3.91 7.95 -54.71
N TYR A 25 -4.73 6.91 -54.95
CA TYR A 25 -4.65 5.59 -54.31
C TYR A 25 -4.05 4.54 -55.29
N ARG A 26 -3.78 3.30 -54.80
CA ARG A 26 -3.16 2.12 -55.48
C ARG A 26 -1.62 2.20 -55.60
N GLU A 27 -0.85 1.14 -55.37
CA GLU A 27 -1.11 -0.30 -55.51
C GLU A 27 -0.31 -1.17 -54.49
N SER A 28 -0.69 -2.44 -54.28
CA SER A 28 -0.31 -3.27 -53.13
C SER A 28 0.91 -4.19 -53.31
N ARG A 29 1.69 -4.40 -52.23
CA ARG A 29 2.53 -5.59 -52.02
C ARG A 29 2.53 -6.00 -50.54
N ASN A 30 2.10 -7.22 -50.26
CA ASN A 30 2.02 -7.78 -48.90
C ASN A 30 3.39 -8.31 -48.44
N LEU A 31 3.68 -8.22 -47.14
CA LEU A 31 4.78 -8.91 -46.47
C LEU A 31 4.21 -9.95 -45.50
N THR A 32 4.64 -11.20 -45.62
CA THR A 32 4.22 -12.32 -44.77
C THR A 32 5.33 -12.72 -43.81
N LEU A 33 4.98 -12.98 -42.55
CA LEU A 33 5.88 -13.58 -41.57
C LEU A 33 5.08 -14.56 -40.70
N TRP A 34 5.59 -15.78 -40.50
CA TRP A 34 5.00 -16.81 -39.63
C TRP A 34 3.52 -17.16 -39.87
N GLY A 35 3.09 -17.27 -41.13
CA GLY A 35 1.88 -18.04 -41.50
C GLY A 35 0.51 -17.43 -41.18
N TYR A 36 0.44 -16.29 -40.49
CA TYR A 36 -0.82 -15.58 -40.23
C TYR A 36 -1.11 -14.55 -41.31
N THR A 37 -2.29 -14.65 -41.95
CA THR A 37 -2.81 -13.59 -42.82
C THR A 37 -3.57 -12.59 -41.95
N VAL A 38 -3.01 -11.38 -41.78
CA VAL A 38 -3.70 -10.27 -41.14
C VAL A 38 -4.37 -9.42 -42.23
N PRO A 39 -5.70 -9.27 -42.25
CA PRO A 39 -6.35 -8.37 -43.19
C PRO A 39 -5.98 -6.92 -42.85
N PHE A 40 -5.59 -6.15 -43.86
CA PHE A 40 -5.34 -4.71 -43.72
C PHE A 40 -6.60 -4.02 -43.18
N GLY A 41 -6.51 -3.40 -42.01
CA GLY A 41 -7.61 -2.65 -41.38
C GLY A 41 -7.84 -2.95 -39.89
N ILE A 42 -7.20 -3.97 -39.31
CA ILE A 42 -7.23 -4.18 -37.86
C ILE A 42 -6.17 -3.26 -37.22
N ASP A 43 -6.64 -2.14 -36.68
CA ASP A 43 -5.85 -1.28 -35.82
C ASP A 43 -5.39 -2.11 -34.60
N ILE A 44 -4.08 -2.29 -34.41
CA ILE A 44 -3.52 -2.97 -33.23
C ILE A 44 -3.59 -1.96 -32.07
N SER A 45 -4.82 -1.70 -31.61
CA SER A 45 -5.09 -0.64 -30.67
C SER A 45 -4.22 -0.80 -29.41
N PRO A 46 -3.76 0.31 -28.79
CA PRO A 46 -3.00 0.24 -27.54
C PRO A 46 -3.78 -0.44 -26.40
N VAL A 47 -5.10 -0.62 -26.56
CA VAL A 47 -5.97 -1.41 -25.69
C VAL A 47 -5.60 -2.89 -25.70
N PHE A 48 -5.20 -3.47 -26.84
CA PHE A 48 -4.80 -4.88 -26.94
C PHE A 48 -3.44 -5.14 -26.26
N TRP A 49 -2.47 -4.25 -26.43
CA TRP A 49 -1.23 -4.27 -25.64
C TRP A 49 -1.49 -4.09 -24.15
N ARG A 50 -2.46 -3.24 -23.77
CA ARG A 50 -2.88 -3.09 -22.37
C ARG A 50 -3.53 -4.37 -21.82
N TYR A 51 -4.27 -5.11 -22.65
CA TYR A 51 -4.88 -6.40 -22.30
C TYR A 51 -3.84 -7.51 -22.09
N ILE A 52 -2.82 -7.59 -22.96
CA ILE A 52 -1.72 -8.56 -22.81
C ILE A 52 -0.85 -8.26 -21.59
N MET A 53 -0.57 -6.99 -21.28
CA MET A 53 0.15 -6.64 -20.04
C MET A 53 -0.64 -6.95 -18.75
N THR A 54 -1.99 -6.99 -18.79
CA THR A 54 -2.81 -7.44 -17.64
C THR A 54 -2.83 -8.95 -17.41
N GLN A 55 -2.31 -9.77 -18.33
CA GLN A 55 -2.14 -11.23 -18.12
C GLN A 55 -0.73 -11.63 -17.66
N SER A 56 0.05 -10.69 -17.12
CA SER A 56 1.14 -11.13 -16.24
C SER A 56 0.54 -11.65 -14.94
N ASN A 57 0.38 -12.98 -14.86
CA ASN A 57 0.38 -13.71 -13.59
C ASN A 57 1.74 -13.50 -12.93
N GLN A 58 1.89 -12.32 -12.31
CA GLN A 58 3.04 -11.97 -11.50
C GLN A 58 2.99 -12.87 -10.27
N ASN A 59 3.73 -13.98 -10.35
CA ASN A 59 3.91 -14.91 -9.24
C ASN A 59 4.74 -14.24 -8.14
N TYR A 60 4.12 -13.30 -7.43
CA TYR A 60 4.71 -12.60 -6.30
C TYR A 60 4.79 -13.54 -5.11
N PHE A 61 6.01 -13.76 -4.60
CA PHE A 61 6.21 -14.47 -3.36
C PHE A 61 5.68 -13.64 -2.19
N ASN A 62 4.63 -14.13 -1.53
CA ASN A 62 4.03 -13.47 -0.38
C ASN A 62 4.56 -14.09 0.91
N LEU A 63 5.31 -13.31 1.70
CA LEU A 63 5.67 -13.67 3.06
C LEU A 63 4.58 -13.18 4.01
N THR A 64 3.89 -14.10 4.67
CA THR A 64 2.87 -13.80 5.69
C THR A 64 3.21 -14.42 7.04
N ALA A 65 2.68 -13.82 8.10
CA ALA A 65 2.67 -14.41 9.43
C ALA A 65 1.29 -14.23 10.08
N ASP A 66 0.77 -15.30 10.63
CA ASP A 66 -0.42 -15.31 11.47
C ASP A 66 -0.01 -15.38 12.94
N GLY A 67 -0.70 -14.65 13.82
CA GLY A 67 -0.38 -14.65 15.24
C GLY A 67 -1.43 -14.03 16.12
N ILE A 68 -1.17 -14.07 17.44
CA ILE A 68 -1.97 -13.42 18.47
C ILE A 68 -1.03 -12.51 19.27
N GLY A 69 -1.48 -11.29 19.59
CA GLY A 69 -0.67 -10.35 20.35
C GLY A 69 -1.48 -9.24 21.01
N PHE A 70 -0.80 -8.46 21.84
CA PHE A 70 -1.37 -7.29 22.50
C PHE A 70 -1.15 -6.06 21.63
N LEU A 71 -2.23 -5.30 21.37
CA LEU A 71 -2.16 -4.06 20.62
C LEU A 71 -1.53 -2.96 21.50
N ASN A 72 -0.55 -2.26 20.97
CA ASN A 72 0.19 -1.21 21.66
C ASN A 72 0.47 -0.03 20.72
N ARG A 73 0.59 1.18 21.28
CA ARG A 73 0.88 2.43 20.56
C ARG A 73 0.11 2.57 19.22
N PRO A 74 -1.23 2.42 19.21
CA PRO A 74 -2.02 2.75 18.02
C PRO A 74 -1.82 4.23 17.69
N ARG A 75 -1.67 4.55 16.40
CA ARG A 75 -1.45 5.91 15.92
C ARG A 75 -2.03 6.10 14.53
N GLU A 76 -2.67 7.23 14.31
CA GLU A 76 -2.84 7.77 12.97
C GLU A 76 -1.58 8.57 12.61
N VAL A 77 -0.95 8.24 11.48
CA VAL A 77 0.13 9.02 10.90
C VAL A 77 -0.45 9.87 9.79
N GLN A 78 -0.59 11.17 10.06
CA GLN A 78 -1.05 12.13 9.07
C GLN A 78 0.09 12.41 8.07
N GLY A 79 -0.20 12.24 6.78
CA GLY A 79 0.76 12.50 5.71
C GLY A 79 0.68 13.94 5.21
N LYS A 80 1.67 14.37 4.41
CA LYS A 80 1.71 15.74 3.83
C LYS A 80 0.51 16.06 2.91
N ARG A 81 -0.26 15.06 2.48
CA ARG A 81 -1.51 15.18 1.72
C ARG A 81 -2.60 14.37 2.42
N LYS A 82 -3.87 14.81 2.39
CA LYS A 82 -5.00 14.05 3.00
C LYS A 82 -5.07 12.57 2.59
N SER A 83 -4.75 12.25 1.33
CA SER A 83 -4.71 10.87 0.80
C SER A 83 -3.54 10.01 1.32
N SER A 84 -2.59 10.60 2.06
CA SER A 84 -1.42 9.91 2.61
C SER A 84 -1.50 9.64 4.11
N ASN A 85 -2.66 9.84 4.74
CA ASN A 85 -2.90 9.40 6.11
C ASN A 85 -2.95 7.86 6.17
N TYR A 86 -2.29 7.27 7.17
CA TYR A 86 -2.35 5.83 7.40
C TYR A 86 -2.36 5.51 8.89
N TYR A 87 -3.06 4.43 9.25
CA TYR A 87 -2.99 3.87 10.58
C TYR A 87 -1.76 2.97 10.73
N ALA A 88 -1.11 3.06 11.88
CA ALA A 88 -0.05 2.15 12.28
C ALA A 88 -0.23 1.75 13.75
N CYS A 89 0.22 0.55 14.09
CA CYS A 89 0.17 0.03 15.45
C CYS A 89 1.43 -0.78 15.73
N THR A 90 1.77 -0.94 17.01
CA THR A 90 2.73 -1.94 17.45
C THR A 90 1.93 -3.12 17.99
N ILE A 91 2.24 -4.36 17.60
CA ILE A 91 1.67 -5.56 18.23
C ILE A 91 2.80 -6.28 18.97
N GLN A 92 2.59 -6.53 20.25
CA GLN A 92 3.45 -7.44 21.02
C GLN A 92 2.93 -8.86 20.80
N ALA A 93 3.42 -9.51 19.73
CA ALA A 93 3.03 -10.86 19.34
C ALA A 93 3.59 -11.87 20.36
N SER A 94 2.75 -12.77 20.85
CA SER A 94 3.15 -13.76 21.86
C SER A 94 3.85 -14.95 21.18
N ARG A 95 4.93 -15.45 21.78
CA ARG A 95 5.76 -16.54 21.24
C ARG A 95 6.23 -17.46 22.36
N GLY A 96 6.31 -18.76 22.07
CA GLY A 96 6.82 -19.77 22.99
C GLY A 96 5.95 -19.94 24.25
N ASP A 97 6.40 -20.82 25.13
CA ASP A 97 5.57 -21.31 26.24
C ASP A 97 5.64 -20.37 27.47
N ASN A 98 6.77 -19.67 27.64
CA ASN A 98 7.00 -18.73 28.75
C ASN A 98 6.45 -17.32 28.50
N GLY A 99 5.56 -17.14 27.52
CA GLY A 99 4.93 -15.84 27.24
C GLY A 99 5.90 -14.78 26.71
N GLU A 100 6.94 -15.19 25.99
CA GLU A 100 7.84 -14.25 25.31
C GLU A 100 7.06 -13.38 24.32
N LYS A 101 7.56 -12.17 24.05
CA LYS A 101 6.88 -11.22 23.15
C LYS A 101 7.83 -10.69 22.11
N THR A 102 7.50 -10.90 20.83
CA THR A 102 8.19 -10.30 19.70
C THR A 102 7.49 -9.00 19.32
N ARG A 103 8.27 -7.93 19.13
CA ARG A 103 7.76 -6.63 18.71
C ARG A 103 7.49 -6.65 17.20
N PHE A 104 6.25 -6.44 16.82
CA PHE A 104 5.85 -6.13 15.44
C PHE A 104 5.43 -4.67 15.38
N ASP A 105 5.98 -3.90 14.45
CA ASP A 105 5.46 -2.59 14.07
C ASP A 105 4.76 -2.74 12.72
N LEU A 106 3.46 -2.46 12.64
CA LEU A 106 2.65 -2.76 11.45
C LEU A 106 1.92 -1.52 10.93
N ARG A 107 2.02 -1.30 9.61
CA ARG A 107 1.13 -0.38 8.87
C ARG A 107 -0.15 -1.11 8.48
N ILE A 108 -1.31 -0.53 8.78
CA ILE A 108 -2.59 -1.14 8.43
C ILE A 108 -2.91 -0.83 6.96
N VAL A 109 -2.98 -1.88 6.12
CA VAL A 109 -3.17 -1.74 4.67
C VAL A 109 -4.54 -2.26 4.22
N GLY A 110 -5.03 -3.37 4.77
CA GLY A 110 -6.32 -3.96 4.42
C GLY A 110 -7.50 -3.02 4.68
N GLY A 111 -8.47 -2.98 3.76
CA GLY A 111 -9.64 -2.09 3.83
C GLY A 111 -10.48 -2.32 5.08
N GLN A 112 -11.02 -3.54 5.24
CA GLN A 112 -11.77 -3.96 6.43
C GLN A 112 -10.97 -3.74 7.73
N ALA A 113 -9.65 -4.00 7.71
CA ALA A 113 -8.79 -3.79 8.88
C ALA A 113 -8.67 -2.31 9.27
N LYS A 114 -8.62 -1.38 8.30
CA LYS A 114 -8.64 0.07 8.56
C LYS A 114 -9.96 0.52 9.16
N GLU A 115 -11.09 0.05 8.63
CA GLU A 115 -12.42 0.40 9.13
C GLU A 115 -12.64 -0.08 10.56
N LEU A 116 -12.30 -1.33 10.85
CA LEU A 116 -12.37 -1.88 12.21
C LEU A 116 -11.47 -1.12 13.19
N PHE A 117 -10.26 -0.77 12.76
CA PHE A 117 -9.33 0.00 13.59
C PHE A 117 -9.81 1.44 13.84
N ALA A 118 -10.42 2.08 12.85
CA ALA A 118 -11.02 3.41 13.03
C ALA A 118 -12.16 3.38 14.06
N ARG A 119 -13.08 2.41 13.95
CA ARG A 119 -14.18 2.23 14.93
C ARG A 119 -13.65 1.92 16.33
N LEU A 120 -12.62 1.07 16.45
CA LEU A 120 -11.97 0.77 17.73
C LEU A 120 -11.39 2.04 18.39
N LEU A 121 -10.81 2.95 17.62
CA LEU A 121 -10.27 4.21 18.15
C LEU A 121 -11.35 5.26 18.47
N GLU A 122 -12.49 5.21 17.79
CA GLU A 122 -13.66 6.04 18.06
C GLU A 122 -14.36 5.62 19.36
N GLU A 123 -14.51 4.31 19.58
CA GLU A 123 -15.14 3.72 20.77
C GLU A 123 -14.21 3.74 22.00
N PHE A 124 -12.91 3.56 21.80
CA PHE A 124 -11.89 3.54 22.86
C PHE A 124 -10.82 4.63 22.65
N PRO A 125 -11.16 5.93 22.67
CA PRO A 125 -10.21 7.03 22.43
C PRO A 125 -9.04 7.06 23.42
N GLN A 126 -9.22 6.50 24.62
CA GLN A 126 -8.16 6.32 25.63
C GLN A 126 -6.97 5.48 25.13
N LEU A 127 -7.13 4.67 24.08
CA LEU A 127 -6.01 3.97 23.43
C LEU A 127 -4.95 4.93 22.84
N LEU A 128 -5.36 6.14 22.45
CA LEU A 128 -4.48 7.19 21.95
C LEU A 128 -3.82 8.01 23.08
N SER A 129 -4.45 8.05 24.27
CA SER A 129 -3.94 8.79 25.44
C SER A 129 -2.55 8.30 25.84
N LYS A 130 -1.66 9.23 26.22
CA LYS A 130 -0.27 8.89 26.63
C LYS A 130 -0.21 8.14 27.98
N ASN A 131 -1.27 8.19 28.78
CA ASN A 131 -1.36 7.56 30.08
C ASN A 131 -1.62 6.05 29.93
N TYR A 132 -0.58 5.23 30.13
CA TYR A 132 -0.69 3.78 29.98
C TYR A 132 -1.67 3.10 30.96
N ARG A 133 -1.96 3.73 32.11
CA ARG A 133 -2.86 3.20 33.15
C ARG A 133 -4.35 3.28 32.80
N GLU A 134 -4.71 4.15 31.86
CA GLU A 134 -6.11 4.38 31.44
C GLU A 134 -6.47 3.60 30.16
N ARG A 135 -5.52 2.82 29.61
CA ARG A 135 -5.73 2.09 28.35
C ARG A 135 -6.35 0.72 28.61
N PRO A 136 -7.42 0.36 27.89
CA PRO A 136 -7.95 -1.00 27.92
C PRO A 136 -6.94 -1.98 27.31
N THR A 137 -6.96 -3.22 27.79
CA THR A 137 -6.09 -4.30 27.31
C THR A 137 -6.69 -4.90 26.06
N VAL A 138 -6.16 -4.51 24.90
CA VAL A 138 -6.64 -5.00 23.60
C VAL A 138 -5.77 -6.17 23.12
N VAL A 139 -6.40 -7.33 22.90
CA VAL A 139 -5.77 -8.55 22.37
C VAL A 139 -6.30 -8.81 20.96
N VAL A 140 -5.41 -9.00 20.01
CA VAL A 140 -5.77 -9.17 18.59
C VAL A 140 -5.20 -10.46 18.02
N GLY A 141 -6.03 -11.20 17.28
CA GLY A 141 -5.57 -12.19 16.32
C GLY A 141 -5.36 -11.48 14.98
N PHE A 142 -4.21 -11.65 14.33
CA PHE A 142 -3.84 -10.86 13.15
C PHE A 142 -3.16 -11.70 12.07
N ARG A 143 -3.28 -11.23 10.82
CA ARG A 143 -2.49 -11.67 9.66
C ARG A 143 -1.67 -10.50 9.14
N ALA A 144 -0.35 -10.60 9.27
CA ALA A 144 0.61 -9.68 8.68
C ALA A 144 1.20 -10.26 7.38
N GLY A 145 1.71 -9.40 6.52
CA GLY A 145 2.48 -9.77 5.34
C GLY A 145 3.50 -8.69 4.94
N ASP A 146 4.35 -9.01 3.97
CA ASP A 146 5.49 -8.17 3.55
C ASP A 146 6.38 -7.80 4.77
N ILE A 147 6.80 -8.85 5.48
CA ILE A 147 7.45 -8.75 6.80
C ILE A 147 8.96 -8.59 6.64
N GLN A 148 9.56 -7.65 7.37
CA GLN A 148 11.00 -7.36 7.34
C GLN A 148 11.57 -7.15 8.76
N PRO A 149 12.72 -7.75 9.11
CA PRO A 149 13.41 -7.43 10.36
C PRO A 149 14.04 -6.04 10.28
N LEU A 150 13.85 -5.21 11.30
CA LEU A 150 14.37 -3.86 11.38
C LEU A 150 15.05 -3.60 12.73
N LYS A 151 16.28 -3.10 12.69
CA LYS A 151 17.02 -2.63 13.86
C LYS A 151 16.75 -1.14 14.06
N PHE A 152 16.26 -0.78 15.23
CA PHE A 152 16.08 0.60 15.67
C PHE A 152 17.17 0.97 16.68
N GLU A 153 17.98 1.97 16.37
CA GLU A 153 18.95 2.54 17.30
C GLU A 153 18.31 3.75 17.99
N THR A 154 18.09 3.65 19.31
CA THR A 154 17.55 4.73 20.13
C THR A 154 18.64 5.25 21.06
N ASN A 155 19.15 6.44 20.79
CA ASN A 155 20.07 7.11 21.69
C ASN A 155 19.32 7.55 22.95
N ASN A 156 19.65 6.97 24.10
CA ASN A 156 19.13 7.44 25.37
C ASN A 156 19.75 8.81 25.68
N ARG A 157 18.91 9.85 25.76
CA ARG A 157 19.37 11.22 26.03
C ARG A 157 19.91 11.43 27.45
N GLU A 158 19.63 10.50 28.36
CA GLU A 158 20.04 10.60 29.76
C GLU A 158 21.34 9.83 30.04
N THR A 159 21.57 8.66 29.42
CA THR A 159 22.80 7.87 29.61
C THR A 159 23.80 7.97 28.47
N GLY A 160 23.41 8.50 27.30
CA GLY A 160 24.24 8.53 26.09
C GLY A 160 24.38 7.17 25.39
N GLU A 161 23.79 6.11 25.95
CA GLU A 161 23.88 4.76 25.41
C GLU A 161 22.98 4.57 24.18
N VAL A 162 23.48 3.84 23.19
CA VAL A 162 22.73 3.43 21.99
C VAL A 162 21.94 2.17 22.32
N LEU A 163 20.64 2.30 22.57
CA LEU A 163 19.76 1.15 22.77
C LEU A 163 19.35 0.56 21.42
N GLU A 164 19.90 -0.60 21.11
CA GLU A 164 19.55 -1.38 19.91
C GLU A 164 18.27 -2.20 20.16
N THR A 165 17.15 -1.76 19.57
CA THR A 165 15.88 -2.48 19.63
C THR A 165 15.62 -3.19 18.31
N LEU A 166 15.48 -4.52 18.34
CA LEU A 166 14.99 -5.28 17.20
C LEU A 166 13.46 -5.22 17.14
N SER A 167 12.93 -4.94 15.97
CA SER A 167 11.50 -4.97 15.66
C SER A 167 11.28 -5.67 14.32
N ILE A 168 10.04 -6.07 14.08
CA ILE A 168 9.61 -6.65 12.81
C ILE A 168 8.64 -5.65 12.18
N ASP A 169 9.05 -4.98 11.10
CA ASP A 169 8.17 -4.11 10.31
C ASP A 169 7.34 -4.95 9.33
N GLY A 170 6.19 -4.43 8.90
CA GLY A 170 5.35 -5.08 7.90
C GLY A 170 3.97 -4.46 7.73
N ARG A 171 3.12 -5.18 6.99
CA ARG A 171 1.76 -4.74 6.63
C ARG A 171 0.72 -5.60 7.33
N LEU A 172 -0.13 -4.99 8.13
CA LEU A 172 -1.32 -5.65 8.66
C LEU A 172 -2.37 -5.76 7.55
N LEU A 173 -2.70 -7.01 7.20
CA LEU A 173 -3.65 -7.34 6.14
C LEU A 173 -5.06 -7.52 6.69
N LYS A 174 -5.21 -8.25 7.80
CA LYS A 174 -6.51 -8.58 8.39
C LYS A 174 -6.43 -8.81 9.90
N PHE A 175 -7.48 -8.42 10.62
CA PHE A 175 -7.75 -8.88 11.98
C PHE A 175 -8.62 -10.16 11.92
N LYS A 176 -8.19 -11.23 12.60
CA LYS A 176 -8.98 -12.46 12.76
C LYS A 176 -10.01 -12.30 13.88
N PHE A 177 -9.59 -11.68 14.99
CA PHE A 177 -10.45 -11.28 16.09
C PHE A 177 -9.84 -10.11 16.86
N ILE A 178 -10.66 -9.39 17.61
CA ILE A 178 -10.25 -8.34 18.55
C ILE A 178 -11.02 -8.56 19.85
N LYS A 179 -10.28 -8.61 20.96
CA LYS A 179 -10.81 -8.58 22.33
C LYS A 179 -10.40 -7.29 23.02
N VAL A 180 -11.29 -6.74 23.85
CA VAL A 180 -11.04 -5.55 24.67
C VAL A 180 -11.35 -5.92 26.12
N ASP A 181 -10.36 -5.78 27.01
CA ASP A 181 -10.42 -6.17 28.43
C ASP A 181 -10.89 -7.61 28.74
N GLY A 182 -10.82 -8.48 27.73
CA GLY A 182 -11.22 -9.89 27.78
C GLY A 182 -12.42 -10.22 26.90
N ASP A 183 -13.31 -9.24 26.69
CA ASP A 183 -14.55 -9.40 25.94
C ASP A 183 -14.33 -9.41 24.43
N MET A 184 -15.09 -10.23 23.72
CA MET A 184 -15.03 -10.36 22.26
C MET A 184 -15.74 -9.19 21.57
N TRP A 185 -14.97 -8.22 21.08
CA TRP A 185 -15.49 -7.06 20.36
C TRP A 185 -15.69 -7.35 18.86
N TYR A 186 -14.79 -8.10 18.24
CA TYR A 186 -14.89 -8.50 16.83
C TYR A 186 -14.35 -9.91 16.59
N GLN A 187 -15.00 -10.63 15.68
CA GLN A 187 -14.52 -11.91 15.14
C GLN A 187 -14.85 -12.00 13.65
N SER A 188 -13.87 -12.40 12.85
CA SER A 188 -14.08 -12.73 11.44
C SER A 188 -14.57 -14.18 11.31
N SER A 189 -15.60 -14.40 10.49
CA SER A 189 -15.98 -15.73 10.04
C SER A 189 -14.95 -16.28 9.03
N SER A 190 -14.68 -17.58 9.10
CA SER A 190 -13.60 -18.24 8.35
C SER A 190 -13.81 -18.35 6.83
N GLN A 191 -14.90 -17.80 6.29
CA GLN A 191 -15.29 -17.97 4.87
C GLN A 191 -14.54 -17.06 3.90
N ASP A 192 -13.87 -16.01 4.38
CA ASP A 192 -13.13 -15.05 3.53
C ASP A 192 -11.87 -15.63 2.86
N GLU A 193 -11.43 -16.84 3.21
CA GLU A 193 -10.21 -17.44 2.64
C GLU A 193 -10.44 -18.09 1.26
N THR A 194 -11.68 -18.41 0.89
CA THR A 194 -11.98 -19.23 -0.30
C THR A 194 -12.21 -18.42 -1.59
N GLN A 195 -12.43 -17.10 -1.53
CA GLN A 195 -12.87 -16.30 -2.70
C GLN A 195 -11.75 -15.74 -3.60
N ASN A 196 -10.49 -16.16 -3.43
CA ASN A 196 -9.35 -15.67 -4.24
C ASN A 196 -8.57 -16.78 -4.98
N ASN A 197 -9.19 -17.93 -5.25
CA ASN A 197 -8.58 -18.95 -6.11
C ASN A 197 -9.41 -19.17 -7.39
N PRO A 198 -9.02 -18.59 -8.54
CA PRO A 198 -9.79 -18.70 -9.78
C PRO A 198 -9.65 -20.06 -10.50
N ASP A 199 -8.67 -20.90 -10.14
CA ASP A 199 -8.37 -22.16 -10.84
C ASP A 199 -8.78 -23.40 -10.03
N ALA A 200 -10.09 -23.63 -9.92
CA ALA A 200 -10.66 -24.88 -9.41
C ALA A 200 -12.03 -25.20 -10.05
N SER A 201 -12.01 -25.53 -11.35
CA SER A 201 -13.12 -26.12 -12.11
C SER A 201 -12.57 -26.93 -13.29
#